data_AF-A0A8H4IXM7-F1
#
_entry.id   AF-A0A8H4IXM7-F1
#
_cell.length_a   1.000
_cell.length_b   1.000
_cell.length_c   1.000
_cell.angle_alpha   90.00
_cell.angle_beta   90.00
_cell.angle_gamma   90.00
#
_symmetry.space_group_name_H-M   'P 1'
#
loop_
_entity.id
_entity.type
_entity.pdbx_description
1 polymer ?
#
loop_
_entity_poly.entity_id
_entity_poly.type
_entity_poly.pdbx_seq_one_letter_code
_entity_poly.pdbx_strand_id
1 'polypeptide(L)'
;MPPRPLHHQLFLSRNIIITEKTDMHLVWSKNRIFLKPIPRFLLDPDFWTHHLLCSSASKEMLEGSDDDYAYACVKRHELVACGLGFLFSYAALVSHESDFHIAQREYLIPEDASWLAWKCLVRQLLEQHSYHAVNKRYWYGELRLSRIDKIYRLTQPQCLLRGYSSSYYHYSDFFNDEVGPIASFTVYVAVVLAAMQVGLSTDRLSSSSVFQDVSWGFTVFAIIAPPAAFLAVFLVFVVSFASSWSHTRYHENKRYRHMGVLHKM
;
A
#
# COMPACT_ATOMS: atom_id res chain seq x y z
N MET A 1 -15.22 8.34 -3.52
CA MET A 1 -15.82 7.03 -3.89
C MET A 1 -15.68 6.10 -2.69
N PRO A 2 -16.79 5.53 -2.18
CA PRO A 2 -16.74 4.59 -1.07
C PRO A 2 -16.05 3.27 -1.49
N PRO A 3 -15.50 2.49 -0.54
CA PRO A 3 -14.97 1.16 -0.83
C PRO A 3 -16.07 0.21 -1.28
N ARG A 4 -15.74 -0.79 -2.09
CA ARG A 4 -16.73 -1.78 -2.56
C ARG A 4 -17.02 -2.82 -1.47
N PRO A 5 -18.26 -3.33 -1.37
CA PRO A 5 -18.64 -4.32 -0.37
C PRO A 5 -17.81 -5.61 -0.41
N LEU A 6 -17.74 -6.35 0.70
CA LEU A 6 -16.90 -7.54 0.85
C LEU A 6 -17.22 -8.65 -0.16
N HIS A 7 -18.49 -8.94 -0.43
CA HIS A 7 -18.90 -9.92 -1.44
C HIS A 7 -18.38 -9.53 -2.82
N HIS A 8 -18.34 -8.23 -3.13
CA HIS A 8 -17.79 -7.74 -4.38
C HIS A 8 -16.25 -7.86 -4.41
N GLN A 9 -15.56 -7.74 -3.28
CA GLN A 9 -14.12 -8.04 -3.21
C GLN A 9 -13.85 -9.50 -3.57
N LEU A 10 -14.65 -10.42 -3.02
CA LEU A 10 -14.56 -11.85 -3.35
C LEU A 10 -14.91 -12.13 -4.81
N PHE A 11 -15.92 -11.46 -5.36
CA PHE A 11 -16.27 -11.54 -6.79
C PHE A 11 -15.11 -11.12 -7.69
N LEU A 12 -14.34 -10.10 -7.29
CA LEU A 12 -13.11 -9.68 -7.97
C LEU A 12 -11.91 -10.63 -7.75
N SER A 13 -12.14 -11.81 -7.15
CA SER A 13 -11.10 -12.77 -6.80
C SER A 13 -10.01 -12.18 -5.88
N ARG A 14 -10.40 -11.22 -5.00
CA ARG A 14 -9.50 -10.68 -3.99
C ARG A 14 -9.61 -11.48 -2.71
N ASN A 15 -8.47 -11.94 -2.21
CA ASN A 15 -8.31 -12.52 -0.89
C ASN A 15 -8.21 -11.41 0.16
N ILE A 16 -8.92 -11.57 1.27
CA ILE A 16 -8.93 -10.63 2.38
C ILE A 16 -7.78 -10.99 3.33
N ILE A 17 -6.84 -10.05 3.49
CA ILE A 17 -5.67 -10.21 4.36
C ILE A 17 -5.81 -9.27 5.56
N ILE A 18 -5.78 -9.86 6.76
CA ILE A 18 -5.84 -9.12 8.01
C ILE A 18 -4.54 -8.35 8.23
N THR A 19 -4.63 -7.07 8.59
CA THR A 19 -3.48 -6.22 8.97
C THR A 19 -3.80 -5.36 10.18
N GLU A 20 -2.92 -5.29 11.17
CA GLU A 20 -3.12 -4.35 12.29
C GLU A 20 -2.73 -2.91 11.96
N LYS A 21 -2.06 -2.70 10.82
CA LYS A 21 -1.63 -1.36 10.43
C LYS A 21 -2.76 -0.59 9.77
N THR A 22 -3.11 0.56 10.34
CA THR A 22 -4.18 1.46 9.86
C THR A 22 -3.87 2.07 8.49
N ASP A 23 -2.59 2.27 8.18
CA ASP A 23 -2.12 2.80 6.91
C ASP A 23 -2.41 1.83 5.75
N MET A 24 -2.39 0.52 6.01
CA MET A 24 -2.69 -0.54 5.04
C MET A 24 -4.18 -0.87 4.89
N HIS A 25 -5.06 -0.38 5.78
CA HIS A 25 -6.49 -0.61 5.64
C HIS A 25 -7.01 -0.03 4.31
N LEU A 26 -7.79 -0.82 3.57
CA LEU A 26 -8.30 -0.56 2.19
C LEU A 26 -7.23 -0.47 1.10
N VAL A 27 -5.99 -0.86 1.39
CA VAL A 27 -4.96 -0.98 0.36
C VAL A 27 -5.10 -2.35 -0.30
N TRP A 28 -5.02 -2.41 -1.64
CA TRP A 28 -5.05 -3.68 -2.38
C TRP A 28 -3.88 -3.80 -3.35
N SER A 29 -3.44 -5.04 -3.54
CA SER A 29 -2.36 -5.42 -4.46
C SER A 29 -2.66 -6.76 -5.11
N LYS A 30 -2.60 -6.80 -6.45
CA LYS A 30 -2.94 -7.99 -7.25
C LYS A 30 -4.31 -8.55 -6.84
N ASN A 31 -4.33 -9.75 -6.29
CA ASN A 31 -5.49 -10.50 -5.81
C ASN A 31 -5.66 -10.42 -4.28
N ARG A 32 -5.11 -9.40 -3.60
CA ARG A 32 -5.19 -9.25 -2.14
C ARG A 32 -5.70 -7.86 -1.77
N ILE A 33 -6.55 -7.78 -0.75
CA ILE A 33 -6.94 -6.54 -0.10
C ILE A 33 -6.61 -6.63 1.39
N PHE A 34 -5.97 -5.60 1.91
CA PHE A 34 -5.56 -5.51 3.30
C PHE A 34 -6.64 -4.80 4.12
N LEU A 35 -7.19 -5.48 5.11
CA LEU A 35 -8.23 -4.95 5.98
C LEU A 35 -7.80 -5.09 7.44
N LYS A 36 -7.83 -3.97 8.17
CA LYS A 36 -7.69 -3.95 9.62
C LYS A 36 -9.01 -4.32 10.30
N PRO A 37 -9.06 -5.34 11.19
CA PRO A 37 -10.26 -5.69 11.95
C PRO A 37 -10.74 -4.52 12.80
N ILE A 38 -12.05 -4.45 13.07
CA ILE A 38 -12.60 -3.42 13.94
C ILE A 38 -12.15 -3.71 15.37
N PRO A 39 -11.37 -2.81 16.00
CA PRO A 39 -11.03 -2.96 17.40
C PRO A 39 -12.29 -2.80 18.26
N ARG A 40 -12.48 -3.70 19.23
CA ARG A 40 -13.68 -3.71 20.10
C ARG A 40 -13.92 -2.38 20.82
N PHE A 41 -12.85 -1.69 21.21
CA PHE A 41 -12.95 -0.38 21.86
C PHE A 41 -13.56 0.70 20.97
N LEU A 42 -13.52 0.58 19.63
CA LEU A 42 -14.20 1.52 18.75
C LEU A 42 -15.71 1.27 18.68
N LEU A 43 -16.18 0.11 19.10
CA LEU A 43 -17.61 -0.24 19.19
C LEU A 43 -18.21 0.09 20.57
N ASP A 44 -17.38 0.48 21.53
CA ASP A 44 -17.77 0.78 22.91
C ASP A 44 -17.98 2.30 23.09
N PRO A 45 -19.22 2.79 23.30
CA PRO A 45 -19.51 4.21 23.51
C PRO A 45 -18.76 4.84 24.70
N ASP A 46 -18.47 4.05 25.74
CA ASP A 46 -17.76 4.55 26.91
C ASP A 46 -16.33 4.91 26.55
N PHE A 47 -15.68 4.13 25.68
CA PHE A 47 -14.34 4.46 25.19
C PHE A 47 -14.30 5.80 24.46
N TRP A 48 -15.30 6.09 23.62
CA TRP A 48 -15.40 7.37 22.92
C TRP A 48 -15.51 8.53 23.91
N THR A 49 -16.36 8.39 24.91
CA THR A 49 -16.61 9.43 25.92
C THR A 49 -15.38 9.70 26.79
N HIS A 50 -14.64 8.68 27.19
CA HIS A 50 -13.50 8.82 28.10
C HIS A 50 -12.18 9.18 27.38
N HIS A 51 -11.98 8.73 26.14
CA HIS A 51 -10.67 8.83 25.48
C HIS A 51 -10.64 9.68 24.21
N LEU A 52 -11.78 9.86 23.53
CA LEU A 52 -11.82 10.51 22.21
C LEU A 52 -12.54 11.86 22.22
N LEU A 53 -13.63 11.99 22.97
CA LEU A 53 -14.39 13.23 23.06
C LEU A 53 -13.70 14.22 24.03
N CYS A 54 -13.51 15.47 23.59
CA CYS A 54 -13.18 16.55 24.50
C CYS A 54 -14.46 16.95 25.24
N SER A 55 -14.49 16.88 26.57
CA SER A 55 -15.61 17.40 27.36
C SER A 55 -15.72 18.91 27.12
N SER A 56 -16.94 19.41 26.86
CA SER A 56 -17.20 20.85 26.72
C SER A 56 -16.83 21.66 27.97
N ALA A 57 -16.78 21.00 29.14
CA ALA A 57 -16.30 21.60 30.39
C ALA A 57 -14.83 22.06 30.33
N SER A 58 -14.03 21.56 29.37
CA SER A 58 -12.65 22.01 29.20
C SER A 58 -12.53 23.28 28.34
N LYS A 59 -13.60 23.74 27.66
CA LYS A 59 -13.56 24.97 26.87
C LYS A 59 -13.84 26.24 27.68
N GLU A 60 -14.67 26.15 28.72
CA GLU A 60 -15.05 27.30 29.55
C GLU A 60 -14.02 27.64 30.64
N MET A 61 -13.08 26.74 30.95
CA MET A 61 -12.05 26.98 31.98
C MET A 61 -10.71 27.53 31.45
N LEU A 62 -10.58 27.81 30.14
CA LEU A 62 -9.28 28.07 29.50
C LEU A 62 -9.18 29.43 28.77
N GLU A 63 -9.74 30.48 29.36
CA GLU A 63 -9.24 31.85 29.13
C GLU A 63 -7.99 32.10 29.98
N GLY A 64 -6.96 31.27 29.81
CA GLY A 64 -5.76 31.37 30.64
C GLY A 64 -4.83 30.17 30.52
N SER A 65 -4.03 30.17 29.44
CA SER A 65 -2.73 29.50 29.34
C SER A 65 -2.61 28.06 29.84
N ASP A 66 -2.73 27.09 28.93
CA ASP A 66 -1.84 25.92 28.89
C ASP A 66 -1.82 25.34 27.47
N ASP A 67 -0.71 25.57 26.75
CA ASP A 67 -0.52 25.10 25.37
C ASP A 67 -0.61 23.57 25.23
N ASP A 68 -0.35 22.83 26.33
CA ASP A 68 -0.38 21.36 26.37
C ASP A 68 -1.81 20.79 26.32
N TYR A 69 -2.78 21.44 26.97
CA TYR A 69 -4.19 21.02 26.92
C TYR A 69 -4.83 21.29 25.56
N ALA A 70 -4.49 22.44 24.93
CA ALA A 70 -4.91 22.75 23.58
C ALA A 70 -4.38 21.72 22.58
N TYR A 71 -3.10 21.34 22.69
CA TYR A 71 -2.49 20.29 21.87
C TYR A 71 -3.16 18.92 22.07
N ALA A 72 -3.48 18.54 23.31
CA ALA A 72 -4.16 17.29 23.61
C ALA A 72 -5.57 17.21 22.98
N CYS A 73 -6.35 18.31 22.99
CA CYS A 73 -7.67 18.29 22.38
C CYS A 73 -7.61 18.26 20.84
N VAL A 74 -6.65 18.97 20.21
CA VAL A 74 -6.42 18.88 18.76
C VAL A 74 -6.08 17.45 18.35
N LYS A 75 -5.20 16.79 19.11
CA LYS A 75 -4.84 15.38 18.87
C LYS A 75 -6.03 14.44 19.03
N ARG A 76 -6.87 14.64 20.06
CA ARG A 76 -8.11 13.86 20.24
C ARG A 76 -9.08 14.05 19.08
N HIS A 77 -9.24 15.28 18.58
CA HIS A 77 -10.07 15.55 17.41
C HIS A 77 -9.57 14.82 16.15
N GLU A 78 -8.25 14.75 15.95
CA GLU A 78 -7.66 13.96 14.85
C GLU A 78 -7.93 12.45 15.02
N LEU A 79 -7.87 11.93 16.26
CA LEU A 79 -8.18 10.53 16.56
C LEU A 79 -9.66 10.20 16.30
N VAL A 80 -10.57 11.10 16.70
CA VAL A 80 -12.02 11.00 16.37
C VAL A 80 -12.20 10.95 14.87
N ALA A 81 -11.57 11.86 14.13
CA ALA A 81 -11.67 11.90 12.66
C ALA A 81 -11.12 10.64 11.98
N CYS A 82 -10.07 10.05 12.55
CA CYS A 82 -9.52 8.76 12.10
C CYS A 82 -10.47 7.58 12.41
N GLY A 83 -11.01 7.53 13.63
CA GLY A 83 -11.92 6.48 14.08
C GLY A 83 -13.24 6.49 13.30
N LEU A 84 -13.82 7.67 13.09
CA LEU A 84 -15.03 7.84 12.28
C LEU A 84 -14.78 7.44 10.82
N GLY A 85 -13.68 7.90 10.23
CA GLY A 85 -13.29 7.52 8.87
C GLY A 85 -13.16 6.01 8.68
N PHE A 86 -12.58 5.34 9.68
CA PHE A 86 -12.45 3.89 9.72
C PHE A 86 -13.79 3.15 9.91
N LEU A 87 -14.69 3.67 10.74
CA LEU A 87 -16.03 3.07 10.86
C LEU A 87 -16.87 3.29 9.60
N PHE A 88 -16.71 4.44 8.93
CA PHE A 88 -17.37 4.72 7.66
C PHE A 88 -16.89 3.81 6.52
N SER A 89 -15.60 3.47 6.47
CA SER A 89 -15.14 2.49 5.50
C SER A 89 -15.82 1.14 5.72
N TYR A 90 -16.00 0.72 6.97
CA TYR A 90 -16.70 -0.51 7.29
C TYR A 90 -18.21 -0.48 6.98
N ALA A 91 -18.88 0.66 7.17
CA ALA A 91 -20.27 0.82 6.75
C ALA A 91 -20.45 0.58 5.23
N ALA A 92 -19.46 0.98 4.42
CA ALA A 92 -19.44 0.71 2.99
C ALA A 92 -18.94 -0.70 2.60
N LEU A 93 -18.04 -1.30 3.39
CA LEU A 93 -17.60 -2.69 3.18
C LEU A 93 -18.71 -3.70 3.52
N VAL A 94 -19.50 -3.42 4.55
CA VAL A 94 -20.51 -4.33 5.11
C VAL A 94 -21.90 -3.76 4.88
N SER A 95 -22.30 -3.73 3.61
CA SER A 95 -23.59 -3.16 3.18
C SER A 95 -24.73 -4.18 3.22
N HIS A 96 -24.44 -5.47 3.01
CA HIS A 96 -25.44 -6.54 3.00
C HIS A 96 -25.20 -7.53 4.13
N GLU A 97 -26.22 -8.32 4.45
CA GLU A 97 -26.13 -9.39 5.45
C GLU A 97 -25.13 -10.48 5.04
N SER A 98 -24.99 -10.74 3.73
CA SER A 98 -23.93 -11.60 3.21
C SER A 98 -22.54 -11.05 3.47
N ASP A 99 -22.34 -9.73 3.35
CA ASP A 99 -21.08 -9.07 3.70
C ASP A 99 -20.77 -9.20 5.19
N PHE A 100 -21.81 -9.14 6.04
CA PHE A 100 -21.67 -9.28 7.48
C PHE A 100 -21.17 -10.67 7.87
N HIS A 101 -21.74 -11.71 7.28
CA HIS A 101 -21.26 -13.08 7.49
C HIS A 101 -19.84 -13.30 6.96
N ILE A 102 -19.48 -12.67 5.82
CA ILE A 102 -18.09 -12.67 5.34
C ILE A 102 -17.18 -11.98 6.35
N ALA A 103 -17.57 -10.81 6.87
CA ALA A 103 -16.77 -10.07 7.84
C ALA A 103 -16.55 -10.85 9.14
N GLN A 104 -17.56 -11.57 9.63
CA GLN A 104 -17.44 -12.47 10.79
C GLN A 104 -16.52 -13.65 10.49
N ARG A 105 -16.68 -14.30 9.33
CA ARG A 105 -15.84 -15.44 8.92
C ARG A 105 -14.35 -15.07 8.81
N GLU A 106 -14.07 -13.87 8.32
CA GLU A 106 -12.69 -13.35 8.19
C GLU A 106 -12.21 -12.62 9.46
N TYR A 107 -12.91 -12.74 10.60
CA TYR A 107 -12.57 -12.13 11.89
C TYR A 107 -12.37 -10.60 11.85
N LEU A 108 -13.04 -9.91 10.92
CA LEU A 108 -12.99 -8.45 10.80
C LEU A 108 -13.91 -7.75 11.79
N ILE A 109 -15.02 -8.41 12.14
CA ILE A 109 -16.02 -7.95 13.10
C ILE A 109 -16.10 -8.99 14.23
N PRO A 110 -16.32 -8.59 15.49
CA PRO A 110 -16.50 -9.52 16.59
C PRO A 110 -17.65 -10.51 16.34
N GLU A 111 -17.46 -11.79 16.68
CA GLU A 111 -18.45 -12.86 16.48
C GLU A 111 -19.73 -12.65 17.30
N ASP A 112 -19.63 -11.93 18.42
CA ASP A 112 -20.73 -11.56 19.31
C ASP A 112 -21.62 -10.43 18.75
N ALA A 113 -21.17 -9.75 17.68
CA ALA A 113 -21.97 -8.73 17.04
C ALA A 113 -23.15 -9.35 16.28
N SER A 114 -24.35 -8.79 16.45
CA SER A 114 -25.53 -9.15 15.65
C SER A 114 -25.69 -8.24 14.43
N TRP A 115 -26.29 -8.75 13.36
CA TRP A 115 -26.63 -7.94 12.19
C TRP A 115 -27.55 -6.75 12.54
N LEU A 116 -28.46 -6.94 13.51
CA LEU A 116 -29.34 -5.87 13.96
C LEU A 116 -28.55 -4.75 14.66
N ALA A 117 -27.63 -5.11 15.56
CA ALA A 117 -26.75 -4.14 16.23
C ALA A 117 -25.86 -3.40 15.22
N TRP A 118 -25.35 -4.12 14.21
CA TRP A 118 -24.58 -3.52 13.11
C TRP A 118 -25.41 -2.47 12.35
N LYS A 119 -26.66 -2.78 11.98
CA LYS A 119 -27.55 -1.81 11.31
C LYS A 119 -27.82 -0.58 12.17
N CYS A 120 -28.02 -0.75 13.48
CA CYS A 120 -28.21 0.37 14.41
C CYS A 120 -26.96 1.27 14.45
N LEU A 121 -25.77 0.68 14.56
CA LEU A 121 -24.51 1.41 14.54
C LEU A 121 -24.31 2.17 13.23
N VAL A 122 -24.48 1.49 12.08
CA VAL A 122 -24.33 2.11 10.75
C VAL A 122 -25.31 3.27 10.58
N ARG A 123 -26.55 3.12 11.04
CA ARG A 123 -27.53 4.21 11.00
C ARG A 123 -27.06 5.43 11.79
N GLN A 124 -26.62 5.24 13.03
CA GLN A 124 -26.11 6.34 13.87
C GLN A 124 -24.90 7.03 13.24
N LEU A 125 -23.97 6.25 12.68
CA LEU A 125 -22.81 6.78 11.97
C LEU A 125 -23.22 7.62 10.76
N LEU A 126 -24.13 7.11 9.93
CA LEU A 126 -24.56 7.79 8.70
C LEU A 126 -25.38 9.06 8.99
N GLU A 127 -26.17 9.08 10.06
CA GLU A 127 -26.90 10.29 10.50
C GLU A 127 -25.93 11.43 10.86
N GLN A 128 -24.75 11.12 11.39
CA GLN A 128 -23.72 12.08 11.77
C GLN A 128 -22.62 12.26 10.69
N HIS A 129 -22.82 11.71 9.48
CA HIS A 129 -21.76 11.68 8.47
C HIS A 129 -21.47 13.07 7.89
N SER A 130 -20.22 13.52 8.05
CA SER A 130 -19.68 14.70 7.39
C SER A 130 -18.27 14.43 6.89
N TYR A 131 -18.01 14.70 5.61
CA TYR A 131 -16.67 14.57 5.02
C TYR A 131 -15.61 15.45 5.72
N HIS A 132 -16.03 16.57 6.33
CA HIS A 132 -15.15 17.45 7.09
C HIS A 132 -14.74 16.86 8.44
N ALA A 133 -15.56 15.99 9.02
CA ALA A 133 -15.26 15.30 10.28
C ALA A 133 -14.38 14.06 10.10
N VAL A 134 -14.08 13.67 8.86
CA VAL A 134 -13.34 12.46 8.52
C VAL A 134 -11.91 12.78 8.13
N ASN A 135 -10.95 11.98 8.62
CA ASN A 135 -9.55 12.13 8.25
C ASN A 135 -9.37 12.01 6.73
N LYS A 136 -8.53 12.88 6.14
CA LYS A 136 -8.23 12.96 4.70
C LYS A 136 -7.83 11.61 4.08
N ARG A 137 -7.24 10.70 4.87
CA ARG A 137 -6.91 9.33 4.45
C ARG A 137 -8.12 8.59 3.90
N TYR A 138 -9.27 8.71 4.54
CA TYR A 138 -10.49 7.94 4.24
C TYR A 138 -11.40 8.62 3.21
N TRP A 139 -11.02 9.80 2.71
CA TRP A 139 -11.70 10.41 1.55
C TRP A 139 -11.58 9.54 0.30
N TYR A 140 -10.50 8.76 0.26
CA TYR A 140 -10.24 7.74 -0.74
C TYR A 140 -10.55 6.38 -0.11
N GLY A 141 -11.45 5.61 -0.71
CA GLY A 141 -11.74 4.25 -0.27
C GLY A 141 -10.60 3.30 -0.61
N GLU A 142 -10.76 2.51 -1.66
CA GLU A 142 -9.75 1.54 -2.08
C GLU A 142 -8.55 2.19 -2.75
N LEU A 143 -7.35 1.89 -2.25
CA LEU A 143 -6.11 2.39 -2.82
C LEU A 143 -5.25 1.25 -3.36
N ARG A 144 -4.77 1.41 -4.60
CA ARG A 144 -3.89 0.41 -5.23
C ARG A 144 -2.46 0.63 -4.75
N LEU A 145 -1.86 -0.39 -4.16
CA LEU A 145 -0.50 -0.35 -3.61
C LEU A 145 0.52 0.11 -4.67
N SER A 146 0.45 -0.44 -5.89
CA SER A 146 1.39 -0.06 -6.96
C SER A 146 1.32 1.42 -7.37
N ARG A 147 0.19 2.10 -7.19
CA ARG A 147 0.08 3.55 -7.42
C ARG A 147 0.67 4.33 -6.26
N ILE A 148 0.39 3.92 -5.03
CA ILE A 148 0.97 4.53 -3.84
C ILE A 148 2.50 4.43 -3.90
N ASP A 149 3.05 3.27 -4.25
CA ASP A 149 4.49 3.08 -4.35
C ASP A 149 5.12 3.96 -5.44
N LYS A 150 4.45 4.16 -6.58
CA LYS A 150 4.91 5.12 -7.60
C LYS A 150 4.91 6.55 -7.08
N ILE A 151 3.86 6.98 -6.38
CA ILE A 151 3.78 8.31 -5.79
C ILE A 151 4.89 8.49 -4.74
N TYR A 152 5.07 7.54 -3.83
CA TYR A 152 6.13 7.61 -2.82
C TYR A 152 7.52 7.69 -3.46
N ARG A 153 7.78 6.89 -4.51
CA ARG A 153 9.04 6.97 -5.26
C ARG A 153 9.24 8.34 -5.92
N LEU A 154 8.21 8.93 -6.53
CA LEU A 154 8.32 10.21 -7.22
C LEU A 154 8.41 11.42 -6.27
N THR A 155 7.75 11.35 -5.11
CA THR A 155 7.58 12.50 -4.22
C THR A 155 8.61 12.54 -3.09
N GLN A 156 9.21 11.39 -2.74
CA GLN A 156 10.21 11.29 -1.68
C GLN A 156 11.52 10.69 -2.21
N PRO A 157 12.49 11.52 -2.65
CA PRO A 157 13.74 11.05 -3.23
C PRO A 157 14.58 10.21 -2.25
N GLN A 158 14.42 10.41 -0.94
CA GLN A 158 15.06 9.60 0.11
C GLN A 158 14.44 8.19 0.26
N CYS A 159 13.24 7.97 -0.29
CA CYS A 159 12.50 6.71 -0.24
C CYS A 159 12.34 6.05 -1.63
N LEU A 160 13.13 6.45 -2.63
CA LEU A 160 13.13 5.83 -3.98
C LEU A 160 13.26 4.30 -3.93
N LEU A 161 13.99 3.81 -2.93
CA LEU A 161 14.30 2.40 -2.72
C LEU A 161 13.34 1.68 -1.78
N ARG A 162 12.55 2.45 -1.02
CA ARG A 162 11.65 1.96 0.02
C ARG A 162 10.24 2.42 -0.33
N GLY A 163 9.55 1.62 -1.14
CA GLY A 163 8.11 1.79 -1.36
C GLY A 163 7.34 1.81 -0.04
N TYR A 164 6.11 2.32 -0.10
CA TYR A 164 5.19 2.47 1.03
C TYR A 164 5.05 1.19 1.86
N SER A 165 5.10 0.02 1.22
CA SER A 165 5.05 -1.27 1.89
C SER A 165 6.30 -2.12 1.64
N SER A 166 7.50 -1.60 1.90
CA SER A 166 8.76 -2.35 1.81
C SER A 166 8.77 -3.73 2.52
N SER A 167 7.82 -4.01 3.41
CA SER A 167 7.71 -5.28 4.14
C SER A 167 6.83 -6.36 3.47
N TYR A 168 6.03 -6.02 2.45
CA TYR A 168 5.02 -6.93 1.87
C TYR A 168 5.28 -7.35 0.42
N TYR A 169 6.41 -6.90 -0.14
CA TYR A 169 6.92 -7.43 -1.40
C TYR A 169 7.52 -8.80 -1.12
N HIS A 170 6.76 -9.87 -1.35
CA HIS A 170 7.40 -11.15 -1.61
C HIS A 170 8.30 -10.93 -2.83
N TYR A 171 9.59 -11.19 -2.67
CA TYR A 171 10.62 -11.05 -3.70
C TYR A 171 10.14 -11.59 -5.06
N SER A 172 9.39 -12.69 -5.06
CA SER A 172 8.75 -13.30 -6.23
C SER A 172 7.86 -12.36 -7.07
N ASP A 173 7.16 -11.42 -6.44
CA ASP A 173 6.28 -10.48 -7.16
C ASP A 173 7.07 -9.43 -7.95
N PHE A 174 8.26 -9.05 -7.46
CA PHE A 174 9.16 -8.16 -8.19
C PHE A 174 9.77 -8.86 -9.41
N PHE A 175 10.21 -10.13 -9.28
CA PHE A 175 10.74 -10.87 -10.43
C PHE A 175 9.67 -11.13 -11.48
N ASN A 176 8.47 -11.57 -11.10
CA ASN A 176 7.44 -11.88 -12.09
C ASN A 176 6.93 -10.64 -12.82
N ASP A 177 6.74 -9.51 -12.14
CA ASP A 177 6.19 -8.30 -12.77
C ASP A 177 7.25 -7.52 -13.57
N GLU A 178 8.52 -7.55 -13.17
CA GLU A 178 9.59 -6.77 -13.83
C GLU A 178 10.43 -7.59 -14.83
N VAL A 179 10.63 -8.91 -14.62
CA VAL A 179 11.36 -9.76 -15.57
C VAL A 179 10.51 -10.09 -16.79
N GLY A 180 9.19 -10.18 -16.66
CA GLY A 180 8.28 -10.50 -17.77
C GLY A 180 8.44 -9.57 -18.98
N PRO A 181 8.38 -8.23 -18.81
CA PRO A 181 8.60 -7.27 -19.88
C PRO A 181 10.02 -7.33 -20.48
N ILE A 182 11.06 -7.48 -19.65
CA ILE A 182 12.46 -7.56 -20.11
C ILE A 182 12.68 -8.84 -20.93
N ALA A 183 12.18 -9.97 -20.46
CA ALA A 183 12.24 -11.24 -21.16
C ALA A 183 11.47 -11.17 -22.49
N SER A 184 10.26 -10.60 -22.49
CA SER A 184 9.45 -10.42 -23.71
C SER A 184 10.16 -9.53 -24.73
N PHE A 185 10.75 -8.42 -24.28
CA PHE A 185 11.55 -7.55 -25.14
C PHE A 185 12.78 -8.26 -25.70
N THR A 186 13.49 -9.04 -24.88
CA THR A 186 14.67 -9.81 -25.30
C THR A 186 14.29 -10.87 -26.33
N VAL A 187 13.18 -11.59 -26.13
CA VAL A 187 12.66 -12.56 -27.10
C VAL A 187 12.29 -11.87 -28.41
N TYR A 188 11.62 -10.72 -28.36
CA TYR A 188 11.28 -9.94 -29.55
C TYR A 188 12.56 -9.51 -30.32
N VAL A 189 13.57 -9.00 -29.62
CA VAL A 189 14.86 -8.64 -30.23
C VAL A 189 15.54 -9.85 -30.88
N ALA A 190 15.51 -11.02 -30.23
CA ALA A 190 16.06 -12.25 -30.80
C ALA A 190 15.32 -12.69 -32.08
N VAL A 191 13.99 -12.54 -32.13
CA VAL A 191 13.19 -12.80 -33.34
C VAL A 191 13.56 -11.85 -34.47
N VAL A 192 13.74 -10.56 -34.19
CA VAL A 192 14.18 -9.57 -35.20
C VAL A 192 15.59 -9.90 -35.70
N LEU A 193 16.51 -10.28 -34.81
CA LEU A 193 17.85 -10.73 -35.21
C LEU A 193 17.80 -11.95 -36.12
N ALA A 194 16.98 -12.95 -35.80
CA ALA A 194 16.81 -14.13 -36.64
C ALA A 194 16.26 -13.76 -38.03
N ALA A 195 15.28 -12.84 -38.10
CA ALA A 195 14.77 -12.34 -39.38
C ALA A 195 15.84 -11.57 -40.17
N MET A 196 16.69 -10.78 -39.50
CA MET A 196 17.81 -10.08 -40.14
C MET A 196 18.87 -11.05 -40.66
N GLN A 197 19.18 -12.13 -39.93
CA GLN A 197 20.08 -13.19 -40.39
C GLN A 197 19.58 -13.83 -41.69
N VAL A 198 18.27 -14.11 -41.77
CA VAL A 198 17.64 -14.59 -43.01
C VAL A 198 17.73 -13.54 -44.11
N GLY A 199 17.49 -12.26 -43.82
CA GLY A 199 17.63 -11.17 -44.79
C GLY A 199 19.04 -11.06 -45.37
N LEU A 200 20.07 -11.10 -44.52
CA LEU A 200 21.48 -11.06 -44.91
C LEU A 200 21.91 -12.29 -45.74
N SER A 201 21.19 -13.40 -45.63
CA SER A 201 21.43 -14.60 -46.45
C SER A 201 20.84 -14.52 -47.86
N THR A 202 20.03 -13.50 -48.18
CA THR A 202 19.43 -13.32 -49.51
C THR A 202 20.18 -12.30 -50.36
N ASP A 203 20.40 -12.60 -51.64
CA ASP A 203 21.15 -11.74 -52.57
C ASP A 203 20.56 -10.33 -52.73
N ARG A 204 19.23 -10.19 -52.54
CA ARG A 204 18.52 -8.90 -52.67
C ARG A 204 18.83 -7.92 -51.54
N LEU A 205 19.02 -8.41 -50.31
CA LEU A 205 19.27 -7.56 -49.15
C LEU A 205 20.74 -7.58 -48.73
N SER A 206 21.47 -8.67 -48.99
CA SER A 206 22.91 -8.77 -48.72
C SER A 206 23.73 -7.78 -49.55
N SER A 207 23.27 -7.41 -50.76
CA SER A 207 23.96 -6.47 -51.64
C SER A 207 23.76 -5.00 -51.28
N SER A 208 22.84 -4.67 -50.38
CA SER A 208 22.58 -3.29 -49.93
C SER A 208 23.47 -2.92 -48.75
N SER A 209 24.37 -1.95 -48.94
CA SER A 209 25.23 -1.43 -47.85
C SER A 209 24.43 -0.86 -46.69
N VAL A 210 23.33 -0.16 -46.98
CA VAL A 210 22.41 0.38 -45.96
C VAL A 210 21.85 -0.72 -45.06
N PHE A 211 21.50 -1.88 -45.65
CA PHE A 211 20.96 -3.00 -44.89
C PHE A 211 22.04 -3.68 -44.02
N GLN A 212 23.27 -3.78 -44.53
CA GLN A 212 24.41 -4.30 -43.76
C GLN A 212 24.74 -3.41 -42.56
N ASP A 213 24.79 -2.09 -42.74
CA ASP A 213 25.09 -1.12 -41.68
C ASP A 213 24.04 -1.16 -40.55
N VAL A 214 22.75 -1.20 -40.93
CA VAL A 214 21.63 -1.32 -39.97
C VAL A 214 21.69 -2.65 -39.23
N SER A 215 21.98 -3.75 -39.93
CA SER A 215 22.08 -5.08 -39.32
C SER A 215 23.25 -5.17 -38.35
N TRP A 216 24.39 -4.56 -38.67
CA TRP A 216 25.54 -4.47 -37.77
C TRP A 216 25.20 -3.69 -36.50
N GLY A 217 24.62 -2.49 -36.65
CA GLY A 217 24.23 -1.66 -35.50
C GLY A 217 23.21 -2.34 -34.59
N PHE A 218 22.21 -3.00 -35.18
CA PHE A 218 21.20 -3.74 -34.42
C PHE A 218 21.78 -4.97 -33.70
N THR A 219 22.75 -5.66 -34.30
CA THR A 219 23.44 -6.80 -33.68
C THR A 219 24.23 -6.36 -32.44
N VAL A 220 24.99 -5.25 -32.54
CA VAL A 220 25.73 -4.69 -31.40
C VAL A 220 24.76 -4.26 -30.29
N PHE A 221 23.65 -3.61 -30.65
CA PHE A 221 22.61 -3.23 -29.69
C PHE A 221 22.02 -4.45 -28.97
N ALA A 222 21.67 -5.51 -29.70
CA ALA A 222 21.05 -6.70 -29.14
C ALA A 222 21.98 -7.51 -28.22
N ILE A 223 23.31 -7.42 -28.41
CA ILE A 223 24.30 -8.03 -27.52
C ILE A 223 24.43 -7.23 -26.21
N ILE A 224 24.43 -5.90 -26.28
CA ILE A 224 24.71 -5.03 -25.14
C ILE A 224 23.46 -4.71 -24.31
N ALA A 225 22.33 -4.47 -24.97
CA ALA A 225 21.14 -3.92 -24.32
C ALA A 225 20.53 -4.84 -23.25
N PRO A 226 20.35 -6.17 -23.48
CA PRO A 226 19.80 -7.04 -22.45
C PRO A 226 20.71 -7.16 -21.21
N PRO A 227 22.02 -7.45 -21.32
CA PRO A 227 22.92 -7.45 -20.14
C PRO A 227 22.98 -6.11 -19.42
N ALA A 228 22.99 -4.99 -20.15
CA ALA A 228 22.99 -3.66 -19.53
C ALA A 228 21.69 -3.40 -18.74
N ALA A 229 20.54 -3.80 -19.28
CA ALA A 229 19.26 -3.71 -18.58
C ALA A 229 19.23 -4.59 -17.32
N PHE A 230 19.72 -5.84 -17.41
CA PHE A 230 19.84 -6.73 -16.26
C PHE A 230 20.77 -6.14 -15.18
N LEU A 231 21.92 -5.59 -15.57
CA LEU A 231 22.86 -4.95 -14.65
C LEU A 231 22.23 -3.73 -13.97
N ALA A 232 21.50 -2.89 -14.71
CA ALA A 232 20.81 -1.74 -14.15
C ALA A 232 19.77 -2.16 -13.09
N VAL A 233 18.94 -3.17 -13.38
CA VAL A 233 17.96 -3.71 -12.42
C VAL A 233 18.65 -4.31 -11.20
N PHE A 234 19.74 -5.06 -11.40
CA PHE A 234 20.53 -5.64 -10.30
C PHE A 234 21.14 -4.56 -9.40
N LEU A 235 21.70 -3.50 -9.97
CA LEU A 235 22.24 -2.38 -9.19
C LEU A 235 21.16 -1.69 -8.36
N VAL A 236 19.99 -1.42 -8.96
CA VAL A 236 18.83 -0.86 -8.21
C VAL A 236 18.44 -1.79 -7.06
N PHE A 237 18.44 -3.10 -7.28
CA PHE A 237 18.15 -4.07 -6.24
C PHE A 237 19.19 -4.05 -5.10
N VAL A 238 20.49 -4.06 -5.42
CA VAL A 238 21.58 -4.02 -4.42
C VAL A 238 21.52 -2.75 -3.59
N VAL A 239 21.34 -1.60 -4.24
CA VAL A 239 21.20 -0.31 -3.54
C VAL A 239 19.96 -0.33 -2.63
N SER A 240 18.85 -0.90 -3.10
CA SER A 240 17.62 -1.03 -2.30
C SER A 240 17.81 -1.92 -1.08
N PHE A 241 18.46 -3.05 -1.28
CA PHE A 241 18.79 -4.00 -0.22
C PHE A 241 19.74 -3.36 0.81
N ALA A 242 20.81 -2.70 0.36
CA ALA A 242 21.77 -2.03 1.22
C ALA A 242 21.13 -0.91 2.05
N SER A 243 20.24 -0.12 1.46
CA SER A 243 19.50 0.94 2.18
C SER A 243 18.56 0.36 3.25
N SER A 244 17.82 -0.70 2.90
CA SER A 244 16.90 -1.41 3.80
C SER A 244 17.66 -2.07 4.96
N TRP A 245 18.79 -2.70 4.65
CA TRP A 245 19.68 -3.32 5.63
C TRP A 245 20.27 -2.29 6.60
N SER A 246 20.81 -1.18 6.07
CA SER A 246 21.40 -0.10 6.87
C SER A 246 20.37 0.54 7.80
N HIS A 247 19.15 0.77 7.31
CA HIS A 247 18.07 1.30 8.14
C HIS A 247 17.63 0.29 9.21
N THR A 248 17.61 -1.01 8.91
CA THR A 248 17.30 -2.04 9.89
C THR A 248 18.35 -2.08 11.00
N ARG A 249 19.64 -2.09 10.64
CA ARG A 249 20.78 -1.99 11.57
C ARG A 249 20.77 -0.71 12.40
N TYR A 250 20.40 0.43 11.80
CA TYR A 250 20.29 1.70 12.52
C TYR A 250 19.19 1.67 13.59
N HIS A 251 18.00 1.16 13.24
CA HIS A 251 16.89 1.02 14.20
C HIS A 251 17.16 -0.04 15.25
N GLU A 252 17.86 -1.12 14.89
CA GLU A 252 18.33 -2.14 15.82
C GLU A 252 19.32 -1.54 16.84
N ASN A 253 20.33 -0.79 16.40
CA ASN A 253 21.26 -0.09 17.29
C ASN A 253 20.56 0.95 18.19
N LYS A 254 19.58 1.69 17.64
CA LYS A 254 18.80 2.66 18.42
C LYS A 254 17.94 1.96 19.48
N ARG A 255 17.34 0.80 19.16
CA ARG A 255 16.62 -0.03 20.14
C ARG A 255 17.54 -0.60 21.19
N TYR A 256 18.70 -1.16 20.84
CA TYR A 256 19.64 -1.68 21.84
C TYR A 256 20.20 -0.60 22.77
N ARG A 257 20.35 0.63 22.27
CA ARG A 257 20.69 1.80 23.10
C ARG A 257 19.56 2.15 24.07
N HIS A 258 18.31 2.17 23.62
CA HIS A 258 17.15 2.41 24.49
C HIS A 258 16.90 1.27 25.50
N MET A 259 17.26 0.03 25.17
CA MET A 259 17.12 -1.14 26.04
C MET A 259 18.33 -1.37 26.97
N GLY A 260 19.37 -0.52 26.92
CA GLY A 260 20.54 -0.62 27.80
C GLY A 260 21.48 -1.82 27.58
N VAL A 261 21.31 -2.57 26.48
CA VAL A 261 22.05 -3.82 26.23
C VAL A 261 23.47 -3.58 25.72
N LEU A 262 23.75 -2.41 25.14
CA LEU A 262 25.05 -2.06 24.54
C LEU A 262 26.16 -1.69 25.53
N HIS A 263 25.91 -1.70 26.84
CA HIS A 263 26.95 -1.41 27.83
C HIS A 263 27.77 -2.65 28.26
N LYS A 264 27.53 -3.82 27.65
CA LYS A 264 28.11 -5.11 28.06
C LYS A 264 28.90 -5.87 27.00
N MET A 265 29.27 -5.22 25.89
CA MET A 265 30.29 -5.73 24.95
C MET A 265 31.39 -4.68 24.81
#